data_AF-J9Z8L2-F1
#
_entry.id   AF-J9Z8L2-F1
#
_cell.length_a   1.000
_cell.length_b   1.000
_cell.length_c   1.000
_cell.angle_alpha   90.00
_cell.angle_beta   90.00
_cell.angle_gamma   90.00
#
_symmetry.space_group_name_H-M   'P 1'
#
loop_
_entity.id
_entity.type
_entity.pdbx_description
1 polymer ?
#
loop_
_entity_poly.entity_id
_entity_poly.type
_entity_poly.pdbx_seq_one_letter_code
_entity_poly.pdbx_strand_id
1 'polypeptide(L)'
;MVSDSVVDLSRLQFAVTALYHFLFVPLTLGMTYLLVVMETVYVMTGKQIYKDMTRFWGKLFGINFALGVTTGLTMEFEFGTNWSYFSHYVGDIFGTPLALEGLMAFFLESTFVGLFFSGGNGCRKSAIWRPRF
;
A
#
# COMPACT_ATOMS: atom_id res chain seq x y z
N MET A 1 15.19 -34.91 -7.98
CA MET A 1 16.00 -33.68 -7.93
C MET A 1 15.22 -32.60 -8.63
N VAL A 2 15.00 -31.44 -7.99
CA VAL A 2 14.53 -30.25 -8.71
C VAL A 2 15.59 -29.90 -9.74
N SER A 3 15.22 -29.64 -10.99
CA SER A 3 16.20 -29.27 -12.01
C SER A 3 16.71 -27.86 -11.75
N ASP A 4 17.99 -27.61 -12.00
CA ASP A 4 18.61 -26.28 -11.81
C ASP A 4 17.86 -25.20 -12.59
N SER A 5 17.30 -25.55 -13.75
CA SER A 5 16.44 -24.67 -14.56
C SER A 5 15.19 -24.18 -13.82
N VAL A 6 14.57 -24.99 -12.96
CA VAL A 6 13.39 -24.60 -12.18
C VAL A 6 13.80 -23.61 -11.09
N VAL A 7 14.95 -23.83 -10.46
CA VAL A 7 15.48 -22.91 -9.43
C VAL A 7 15.78 -21.54 -10.02
N ASP A 8 16.43 -21.49 -11.18
CA ASP A 8 16.75 -20.23 -11.86
C ASP A 8 15.47 -19.50 -12.33
N LEU A 9 14.47 -20.24 -12.81
CA LEU A 9 13.20 -19.66 -13.22
C LEU A 9 12.40 -19.11 -12.03
N SER A 10 12.35 -19.84 -10.91
CA SER A 10 11.71 -19.36 -9.67
C SER A 10 12.40 -18.12 -9.10
N ARG A 11 13.73 -18.03 -9.21
CA ARG A 11 14.48 -16.82 -8.84
C ARG A 11 14.17 -15.63 -9.75
N LEU A 12 14.14 -15.87 -11.07
CA LEU A 12 13.82 -14.82 -12.05
C LEU A 12 12.39 -14.32 -11.85
N GLN A 13 11.43 -15.22 -11.66
CA GLN A 13 10.03 -14.87 -11.40
C GLN A 13 9.92 -13.96 -10.17
N PHE A 14 10.51 -14.39 -9.03
CA PHE A 14 10.47 -13.62 -7.80
C PHE A 14 11.19 -12.26 -7.94
N ALA A 15 12.33 -12.22 -8.65
CA ALA A 15 13.06 -10.98 -8.90
C ALA A 15 12.24 -9.97 -9.70
N VAL A 16 11.53 -10.43 -10.74
CA VAL A 16 10.66 -9.58 -11.55
C VAL A 16 9.47 -9.08 -10.73
N THR A 17 8.77 -9.96 -10.01
CA THR A 17 7.64 -9.57 -9.15
C THR A 17 8.08 -8.55 -8.08
N ALA A 18 9.22 -8.79 -7.42
CA ALA A 18 9.77 -7.91 -6.40
C ALA A 18 10.17 -6.54 -6.96
N LEU A 19 10.82 -6.50 -8.12
CA LEU A 19 11.18 -5.24 -8.76
C LEU A 19 9.94 -4.42 -9.12
N TYR A 20 8.92 -5.07 -9.72
CA TYR A 20 7.68 -4.39 -10.09
C TYR A 20 6.95 -3.85 -8.86
N HIS A 21 6.83 -4.64 -7.79
CA HIS A 21 6.18 -4.20 -6.56
C HIS A 21 6.92 -2.99 -5.94
N PHE A 22 8.25 -3.04 -5.87
CA PHE A 22 9.06 -1.99 -5.27
C PHE A 22 9.07 -0.67 -6.06
N LEU A 23 8.54 -0.62 -7.29
CA LEU A 23 8.30 0.65 -7.99
C LEU A 23 7.14 1.44 -7.39
N PHE A 24 6.11 0.73 -6.91
CA PHE A 24 4.87 1.35 -6.40
C PHE A 24 4.96 1.67 -4.90
N VAL A 25 5.71 0.90 -4.13
CA VAL A 25 5.88 1.08 -2.67
C VAL A 25 6.42 2.46 -2.27
N PRO A 26 7.59 2.92 -2.72
CA PRO A 26 8.16 4.20 -2.28
C PRO A 26 7.31 5.38 -2.76
N LEU A 27 6.67 5.24 -3.91
CA LEU A 27 5.78 6.25 -4.46
C LEU A 27 4.51 6.39 -3.61
N THR A 28 3.93 5.27 -3.16
CA THR A 28 2.76 5.24 -2.27
C THR A 28 3.12 5.86 -0.91
N LEU A 29 4.22 5.41 -0.28
CA LEU A 29 4.68 5.95 1.00
C LEU A 29 4.95 7.46 0.93
N GLY A 30 5.66 7.92 -0.11
CA GLY A 30 5.97 9.34 -0.29
C GLY A 30 4.72 10.19 -0.53
N MET A 31 3.80 9.74 -1.38
CA MET A 31 2.57 10.46 -1.67
C MET A 31 1.62 10.51 -0.47
N THR A 32 1.58 9.50 0.40
CA THR A 32 0.77 9.54 1.62
C THR A 32 1.14 10.73 2.50
N TYR A 33 2.43 10.94 2.75
CA TYR A 33 2.89 12.10 3.53
C TYR A 33 2.58 13.43 2.83
N LEU A 34 2.76 13.50 1.51
CA LEU A 34 2.42 14.69 0.73
C LEU A 34 0.93 15.04 0.83
N LEU A 35 0.04 14.05 0.70
CA LEU A 35 -1.41 14.24 0.81
C LEU A 35 -1.80 14.70 2.22
N VAL A 36 -1.20 14.10 3.26
CA VAL A 36 -1.43 14.52 4.65
C VAL A 36 -0.99 15.97 4.87
N VAL A 37 0.18 16.38 4.37
CA VAL A 37 0.65 17.76 4.48
C VAL A 37 -0.25 18.72 3.72
N MET A 38 -0.64 18.41 2.48
CA MET A 38 -1.53 19.26 1.68
C MET A 38 -2.91 19.42 2.34
N GLU A 39 -3.49 18.33 2.86
CA GLU A 39 -4.78 18.37 3.57
C GLU A 39 -4.66 19.14 4.90
N THR A 40 -3.58 18.96 5.65
CA THR A 40 -3.33 19.71 6.89
C THR A 40 -3.22 21.21 6.62
N VAL A 41 -2.47 21.60 5.60
CA VAL A 41 -2.35 23.01 5.19
C VAL A 41 -3.69 23.58 4.70
N TYR A 42 -4.51 22.78 4.00
CA TYR A 42 -5.87 23.17 3.64
C TYR A 42 -6.73 23.45 4.88
N VAL A 43 -6.71 22.56 5.89
CA VAL A 43 -7.50 22.73 7.12
C VAL A 43 -7.05 23.95 7.92
N MET A 44 -5.74 24.24 7.97
CA MET A 44 -5.20 25.39 8.68
C MET A 44 -5.43 26.72 7.96
N THR A 45 -5.27 26.76 6.64
CA THR A 45 -5.31 28.01 5.86
C THR A 45 -6.67 28.30 5.23
N GLY A 46 -7.51 27.29 5.06
CA GLY A 46 -8.79 27.39 4.34
C GLY A 46 -8.67 27.69 2.84
N LYS A 47 -7.46 27.72 2.27
CA LYS A 47 -7.25 28.06 0.85
C LYS A 47 -7.64 26.88 -0.05
N GLN A 48 -8.61 27.12 -0.93
CA GLN A 48 -9.19 26.12 -1.83
C GLN A 48 -8.16 25.41 -2.74
N ILE A 49 -7.05 26.09 -3.10
CA ILE A 49 -5.97 25.52 -3.91
C ILE A 49 -5.42 24.22 -3.34
N TYR A 50 -5.21 24.13 -2.02
CA TYR A 50 -4.65 22.94 -1.39
C TYR A 50 -5.61 21.77 -1.43
N LYS A 51 -6.93 22.02 -1.36
CA LYS A 51 -7.95 20.97 -1.52
C LYS A 51 -7.96 20.41 -2.94
N ASP A 52 -7.80 21.27 -3.94
CA ASP A 52 -7.79 20.83 -5.34
C ASP A 52 -6.50 20.04 -5.64
N MET A 53 -5.37 20.45 -5.05
CA MET A 53 -4.12 19.69 -5.08
C MET A 53 -4.27 18.32 -4.41
N THR A 54 -4.80 18.25 -3.19
CA THR A 54 -5.04 16.98 -2.48
C THR A 54 -5.95 16.03 -3.28
N ARG A 55 -6.98 16.56 -3.95
CA ARG A 55 -7.86 15.76 -4.82
C ARG A 55 -7.16 15.24 -6.07
N PHE A 56 -6.34 16.07 -6.71
CA PHE A 56 -5.60 15.68 -7.91
C PHE A 56 -4.56 14.60 -7.61
N TRP A 57 -3.69 14.84 -6.62
CA TRP A 57 -2.68 13.87 -6.19
C TRP A 57 -3.31 12.64 -5.57
N GLY A 58 -4.45 12.79 -4.88
CA GLY A 58 -5.24 11.70 -4.34
C GLY A 58 -5.65 10.71 -5.41
N LYS A 59 -6.15 11.17 -6.57
CA LYS A 59 -6.50 10.27 -7.68
C LYS A 59 -5.32 9.43 -8.18
N LEU A 60 -4.15 10.06 -8.36
CA LEU A 60 -2.93 9.36 -8.78
C LEU A 60 -2.44 8.38 -7.71
N PHE A 61 -2.56 8.75 -6.44
CA PHE A 61 -2.28 7.88 -5.31
C PHE A 61 -3.18 6.63 -5.34
N GLY A 62 -4.49 6.78 -5.55
CA GLY A 62 -5.41 5.65 -5.61
C GLY A 62 -5.09 4.62 -6.69
N ILE A 63 -4.65 5.08 -7.88
CA ILE A 63 -4.24 4.19 -8.97
C ILE A 63 -2.97 3.41 -8.59
N ASN A 64 -1.96 4.10 -8.05
CA ASN A 64 -0.72 3.46 -7.62
C ASN A 64 -0.93 2.50 -6.45
N PHE A 65 -1.78 2.88 -5.50
CA PHE A 65 -2.14 2.03 -4.37
C PHE A 65 -2.79 0.71 -4.85
N ALA A 66 -3.73 0.76 -5.80
CA ALA A 66 -4.36 -0.44 -6.35
C ALA A 66 -3.36 -1.39 -7.01
N LEU A 67 -2.40 -0.85 -7.78
CA LEU A 67 -1.33 -1.64 -8.41
C LEU A 67 -0.34 -2.18 -7.36
N GLY A 68 0.00 -1.39 -6.34
CA GLY A 68 0.84 -1.79 -5.23
C GLY A 68 0.25 -2.97 -4.45
N VAL A 69 -1.04 -2.90 -4.10
CA VAL A 69 -1.74 -3.99 -3.41
C VAL A 69 -1.79 -5.25 -4.27
N THR A 70 -2.10 -5.13 -5.57
CA THR A 70 -2.18 -6.28 -6.47
C THR A 70 -0.84 -6.99 -6.61
N THR A 71 0.25 -6.23 -6.74
CA THR A 71 1.62 -6.78 -6.85
C THR A 71 2.11 -7.35 -5.52
N GLY A 72 1.74 -6.76 -4.38
CA GLY A 72 2.08 -7.26 -3.05
C GLY A 72 1.42 -8.61 -2.74
N LEU A 73 0.12 -8.73 -3.03
CA LEU A 73 -0.61 -10.01 -2.91
C LEU A 73 0.02 -11.11 -3.77
N THR A 74 0.42 -10.76 -5.00
CA THR A 74 1.08 -11.71 -5.90
C THR A 74 2.39 -12.22 -5.30
N MET A 75 3.19 -11.34 -4.69
CA MET A 75 4.45 -11.70 -4.02
C MET A 75 4.22 -12.58 -2.78
N GLU A 76 3.18 -12.28 -1.99
CA GLU A 76 2.83 -13.09 -0.82
C GLU A 76 2.49 -14.54 -1.22
N PHE A 77 1.68 -14.73 -2.25
CA PHE A 77 1.37 -16.06 -2.77
C PHE A 77 2.56 -16.74 -3.46
N GLU A 78 3.55 -15.98 -3.94
CA GLU A 78 4.76 -16.53 -4.54
C GLU A 78 5.63 -17.28 -3.51
N PHE A 79 5.64 -16.85 -2.25
CA PHE A 79 6.29 -17.59 -1.15
C PHE A 79 5.66 -18.99 -0.94
N GLY A 80 4.35 -19.12 -1.12
CA GLY A 80 3.65 -20.40 -0.95
C GLY A 80 3.80 -21.35 -2.13
N THR A 81 3.78 -20.82 -3.35
CA THR A 81 3.77 -21.60 -4.60
C THR A 81 5.17 -22.02 -5.06
N ASN A 82 6.09 -21.07 -5.18
CA ASN A 82 7.44 -21.30 -5.69
C ASN A 82 8.47 -21.63 -4.59
N TRP A 83 8.19 -21.25 -3.34
CA TRP A 83 9.13 -21.37 -2.22
C TRP A 83 8.55 -22.18 -1.05
N SER A 84 7.84 -23.28 -1.34
CA SER A 84 7.15 -24.08 -0.32
C SER A 84 8.05 -24.65 0.78
N TYR A 85 9.27 -25.10 0.45
CA TYR A 85 10.24 -25.59 1.44
C TYR A 85 10.76 -24.47 2.36
N PHE A 86 10.98 -23.27 1.80
CA PHE A 86 11.35 -22.08 2.58
C PHE A 86 10.21 -21.69 3.52
N SER A 87 8.98 -21.65 3.01
CA SER A 87 7.79 -21.35 3.81
C SER A 87 7.56 -22.35 4.94
N HIS A 88 7.86 -23.64 4.74
CA HIS A 88 7.82 -24.62 5.83
C HIS A 88 8.96 -24.44 6.83
N TYR A 89 10.16 -24.03 6.38
CA TYR A 89 11.34 -23.94 7.24
C TYR A 89 11.36 -22.67 8.11
N VAL A 90 10.91 -21.53 7.58
CA VAL A 90 10.91 -20.24 8.29
C VAL A 90 9.53 -19.63 8.50
N GLY A 91 8.46 -20.32 8.13
CA GLY A 91 7.08 -19.79 8.16
C GLY A 91 6.64 -19.30 9.53
N ASP A 92 7.04 -19.97 10.63
CA ASP A 92 6.65 -19.56 11.99
C ASP A 92 7.20 -18.17 12.36
N ILE A 93 8.40 -17.83 11.88
CA ILE A 93 9.06 -16.56 12.17
C ILE A 93 8.70 -15.50 11.11
N PHE A 94 8.73 -15.88 9.83
CA PHE A 94 8.55 -14.96 8.71
C PHE A 94 7.08 -14.69 8.38
N GLY A 95 6.20 -15.67 8.59
CA GLY A 95 4.76 -15.54 8.35
C GLY A 95 4.05 -14.64 9.35
N THR A 96 4.55 -14.53 10.58
CA THR A 96 3.95 -13.69 11.63
C THR A 96 4.00 -12.19 11.28
N PRO A 97 5.15 -11.60 10.88
CA PRO A 97 5.21 -10.23 10.36
C PRO A 97 4.36 -10.00 9.11
N LEU A 98 4.37 -10.96 8.17
CA LEU A 98 3.58 -10.87 6.93
C LEU A 98 2.07 -10.82 7.22
N ALA A 99 1.60 -11.67 8.13
CA ALA A 99 0.21 -11.68 8.56
C ALA A 99 -0.16 -10.39 9.32
N LEU A 100 0.75 -9.84 10.14
CA LEU A 100 0.56 -8.54 10.80
C LEU A 100 0.49 -7.38 9.80
N GLU A 101 1.31 -7.41 8.76
CA GLU A 101 1.27 -6.44 7.66
C GLU A 101 -0.09 -6.48 6.94
N GLY A 102 -0.57 -7.67 6.59
CA GLY A 102 -1.90 -7.90 5.99
C GLY A 102 -3.07 -7.43 6.87
N LEU A 103 -3.08 -7.85 8.13
CA LEU A 103 -4.22 -7.63 9.03
C LEU A 103 -4.26 -6.22 9.62
N MET A 104 -3.11 -5.62 9.93
CA MET A 104 -3.07 -4.30 10.55
C MET A 104 -2.77 -3.20 9.53
N ALA A 105 -1.64 -3.28 8.82
CA ALA A 105 -1.19 -2.18 7.96
C ALA A 105 -2.08 -2.03 6.71
N PHE A 106 -2.28 -3.11 5.96
CA PHE A 106 -3.12 -3.08 4.75
C PHE A 106 -4.59 -2.80 5.05
N PHE A 107 -5.15 -3.40 6.11
CA PHE A 107 -6.55 -3.15 6.47
C PHE A 107 -6.78 -1.70 6.90
N LEU A 108 -5.85 -1.15 7.70
CA LEU A 108 -5.91 0.25 8.12
C LEU A 108 -5.76 1.19 6.92
N GLU A 109 -4.74 0.98 6.08
CA GLU A 109 -4.49 1.81 4.90
C GLU A 109 -5.66 1.77 3.92
N SER A 110 -6.16 0.58 3.56
CA SER A 110 -7.30 0.44 2.65
C SER A 110 -8.60 1.08 3.19
N THR A 111 -8.84 0.99 4.50
CA THR A 111 -10.00 1.64 5.16
C THR A 111 -9.88 3.16 5.10
N PHE A 112 -8.70 3.72 5.45
CA PHE A 112 -8.49 5.16 5.40
C PHE A 112 -8.50 5.72 3.98
N VAL A 113 -7.97 4.99 3.00
CA VAL A 113 -8.02 5.35 1.59
C VAL A 113 -9.47 5.33 1.09
N GLY A 114 -10.26 4.30 1.46
CA GLY A 114 -11.69 4.24 1.14
C GLY A 114 -12.50 5.41 1.72
N LEU A 115 -12.19 5.82 2.96
CA LEU A 115 -12.78 7.00 3.59
C LEU A 115 -12.35 8.30 2.92
N PHE A 116 -11.09 8.42 2.52
CA PHE A 116 -10.53 9.60 1.84
C PHE A 116 -11.24 9.88 0.50
N PHE A 117 -11.52 8.85 -0.30
CA PHE A 117 -12.25 9.02 -1.56
C PHE A 117 -13.78 9.18 -1.38
N SER A 118 -14.38 8.52 -0.38
CA SER A 118 -15.83 8.59 -0.11
C SER A 118 -16.26 9.86 0.61
N GLY A 119 -15.35 10.52 1.34
CA GLY A 119 -15.64 11.72 2.13
C GLY A 119 -16.10 12.94 1.32
N GLY A 120 -15.95 12.92 -0.01
CA GLY A 120 -16.31 14.02 -0.91
C GLY A 120 -17.81 14.35 -0.96
N ASN A 121 -18.70 13.39 -0.70
CA ASN A 121 -20.14 13.53 -0.95
C ASN A 121 -21.04 13.51 0.29
N GLY A 122 -20.51 13.41 1.52
CA GLY A 122 -21.38 13.34 2.70
C GLY A 122 -20.73 13.46 4.09
N CYS A 123 -19.41 13.39 4.23
CA CYS A 123 -18.78 13.60 5.53
C CYS A 123 -18.45 15.09 5.73
N ARG A 124 -19.15 15.69 6.70
CA ARG A 124 -18.97 17.06 7.19
C ARG A 124 -17.47 17.35 7.37
N LYS A 125 -17.03 18.53 6.91
CA LYS A 125 -15.65 19.08 6.79
C LYS A 125 -14.75 19.06 8.07
N SER A 126 -14.92 18.13 8.99
CA SER A 126 -14.35 18.25 10.34
C SER A 126 -14.00 16.94 11.05
N ALA A 127 -14.22 15.77 10.46
CA ALA A 127 -14.10 14.52 11.22
C ALA A 127 -12.68 13.95 11.33
N ILE A 128 -11.81 14.15 10.33
CA ILE A 128 -10.49 13.47 10.31
C ILE A 128 -9.38 14.29 11.00
N TRP A 129 -9.44 15.64 10.99
CA TRP A 129 -8.29 16.48 11.40
C TRP A 129 -8.61 17.67 12.33
N ARG A 130 -9.80 17.77 12.92
CA ARG A 130 -10.07 18.78 13.96
C ARG A 130 -9.90 18.17 15.35
N PRO A 131 -8.89 18.56 16.15
CA PRO A 131 -9.02 18.50 17.59
C PRO A 131 -10.21 19.38 17.95
N ARG A 132 -11.24 18.80 18.56
CA ARG A 132 -12.25 19.59 19.28
C ARG A 132 -11.62 20.00 20.61
N PHE A 133 -10.98 21.16 20.63
CA PHE A 133 -10.77 21.98 21.82
C PHE A 133 -11.11 23.42 21.48
#